data_AF-A0A2T4U1Y2-F1
#
_entry.id   AF-A0A2T4U1Y2-F1
#
_cell.length_a   1.000
_cell.length_b   1.000
_cell.length_c   1.000
_cell.angle_alpha   90.00
_cell.angle_beta   90.00
_cell.angle_gamma   90.00
#
_symmetry.space_group_name_H-M   'P 1'
#
loop_
_entity.id
_entity.type
_entity.pdbx_description
1 polymer ?
#
loop_
_entity_poly.entity_id
_entity_poly.type
_entity_poly.pdbx_seq_one_letter_code
_entity_poly.pdbx_strand_id
1 'polypeptide(L)'
;MEKVEPTGFWTFFCNPKKWAIDDFLASGKLEDTFSITHWQKSWFQEGQLGVVRVGHDHRSNEQLDGKPKLKRGIYAVVEIIGKPIYSLDNNEFYYEKRHQKNYRVPIRYIRNLLRHPLLIEELSIKDEEYDKYLLEGFQASSMPLNPRTLIKIETLLQKSTKLDSKLFEVGRKYSRKDVYRIFDVPEEKQGGNWNTGYTTFNEDVFVFVNINSAGRTGHDYDNKFIGDDLQWFGKRNHSLATHAIQAMLNPKGKVYVFTREDNKNTNFTYQGNATVKEYQNSKPVKIIWEFRNEKEELFNKATEEVTTPEKYVEGATKQISVNVYERNPVARKKCLEHYGYSCVICDFNFAEIYGEIGENFIHVHHLKELSTVGTEYVIDPVEDLRPVCPNCHAMLHKRKPAYSINFLKKVLKEKGFNK
;
A
#
# COMPACT_ATOMS: atom_id res chain seq x y z
N MET A 1 12.70 -40.10 -17.70
CA MET A 1 12.66 -38.84 -16.94
C MET A 1 13.38 -39.09 -15.64
N GLU A 2 14.41 -38.31 -15.32
CA GLU A 2 14.96 -38.28 -13.97
C GLU A 2 13.82 -38.08 -12.97
N LYS A 3 13.83 -38.83 -11.87
CA LYS A 3 12.78 -38.75 -10.85
C LYS A 3 12.91 -37.40 -10.15
N VAL A 4 12.10 -36.44 -10.56
CA VAL A 4 11.99 -35.17 -9.85
C VAL A 4 11.22 -35.41 -8.56
N GLU A 5 11.83 -35.08 -7.43
CA GLU A 5 11.22 -35.23 -6.10
C GLU A 5 10.33 -34.02 -5.76
N PRO A 6 9.25 -34.23 -4.98
CA PRO A 6 8.43 -33.12 -4.52
C PRO A 6 9.18 -32.25 -3.52
N THR A 7 9.23 -30.95 -3.79
CA THR A 7 9.90 -29.96 -2.93
C THR A 7 8.94 -29.28 -1.94
N GLY A 8 7.63 -29.47 -2.13
CA GLY A 8 6.58 -28.71 -1.43
C GLY A 8 6.26 -27.35 -2.07
N PHE A 9 6.98 -26.98 -3.14
CA PHE A 9 6.77 -25.75 -3.89
C PHE A 9 6.52 -26.06 -5.36
N TRP A 10 5.74 -25.24 -6.05
CA TRP A 10 5.25 -25.60 -7.38
C TRP A 10 5.38 -24.47 -8.41
N THR A 11 5.78 -24.83 -9.62
CA THR A 11 5.60 -23.99 -10.80
C THR A 11 4.38 -24.47 -11.56
N PHE A 12 3.43 -23.58 -11.80
CA PHE A 12 2.25 -23.80 -12.63
C PHE A 12 2.45 -23.13 -13.99
N PHE A 13 2.48 -23.92 -15.06
CA PHE A 13 2.76 -23.43 -16.41
C PHE A 13 1.48 -22.98 -17.10
N CYS A 14 1.37 -21.67 -17.33
CA CYS A 14 0.30 -21.07 -18.09
C CYS A 14 0.70 -20.91 -19.57
N ASN A 15 -0.21 -21.32 -20.45
CA ASN A 15 -0.15 -21.04 -21.89
C ASN A 15 -1.25 -20.00 -22.23
N PRO A 16 -0.88 -18.73 -22.52
CA PRO A 16 -1.84 -17.68 -22.84
C PRO A 16 -2.78 -18.01 -24.00
N LYS A 17 -2.35 -18.87 -24.94
CA LYS A 17 -3.19 -19.28 -26.08
C LYS A 17 -4.39 -20.13 -25.66
N LYS A 18 -4.27 -20.84 -24.53
CA LYS A 18 -5.32 -21.72 -24.00
C LYS A 18 -6.11 -21.06 -22.88
N TRP A 19 -5.49 -20.15 -22.15
CA TRP A 19 -6.06 -19.54 -20.95
C TRP A 19 -5.68 -18.06 -20.88
N ALA A 20 -6.69 -17.20 -20.86
CA ALA A 20 -6.58 -15.76 -20.73
C ALA A 20 -6.22 -15.38 -19.28
N ILE A 21 -4.99 -15.70 -18.86
CA ILE A 21 -4.50 -15.47 -17.51
C ILE A 21 -4.46 -13.98 -17.15
N ASP A 22 -4.20 -13.11 -18.11
CA ASP A 22 -4.26 -11.67 -17.95
C ASP A 22 -5.68 -11.20 -17.63
N ASP A 23 -6.69 -11.72 -18.32
CA ASP A 23 -8.10 -11.41 -18.04
C ASP A 23 -8.55 -11.97 -16.69
N PHE A 24 -8.13 -13.19 -16.35
CA PHE A 24 -8.38 -13.76 -15.04
C PHE A 24 -7.79 -12.87 -13.93
N LEU A 25 -6.52 -12.51 -14.04
CA LEU A 25 -5.84 -11.67 -13.05
C LEU A 25 -6.42 -10.25 -12.99
N ALA A 26 -6.85 -9.69 -14.13
CA ALA A 26 -7.50 -8.38 -14.17
C ALA A 26 -8.91 -8.39 -13.56
N SER A 27 -9.61 -9.53 -13.57
CA SER A 27 -10.96 -9.66 -13.01
C SER A 27 -11.02 -9.51 -11.48
N GLY A 28 -9.88 -9.65 -10.79
CA GLY A 28 -9.81 -9.62 -9.33
C GLY A 28 -10.26 -10.92 -8.64
N LYS A 29 -10.62 -11.96 -9.39
CA LYS A 29 -10.88 -13.29 -8.83
C LYS A 29 -9.65 -13.84 -8.12
N LEU A 30 -9.84 -14.35 -6.91
CA LEU A 30 -8.76 -14.84 -6.06
C LEU A 30 -8.62 -16.35 -6.04
N GLU A 31 -9.57 -17.11 -6.55
CA GLU A 31 -9.58 -18.57 -6.50
C GLU A 31 -9.78 -19.17 -7.88
N ASP A 32 -9.08 -20.26 -8.14
CA ASP A 32 -9.23 -21.07 -9.35
C ASP A 32 -8.83 -22.52 -9.07
N THR A 33 -8.94 -23.38 -10.07
CA THR A 33 -8.32 -24.70 -10.05
C THR A 33 -7.26 -24.78 -11.14
N PHE A 34 -6.14 -25.44 -10.89
CA PHE A 34 -5.08 -25.61 -11.88
C PHE A 34 -4.96 -27.07 -12.31
N SER A 35 -4.78 -27.34 -13.60
CA SER A 35 -4.55 -28.72 -14.09
C SER A 35 -3.23 -29.28 -13.58
N ILE A 36 -3.24 -30.53 -13.13
CA ILE A 36 -2.02 -31.25 -12.73
C ILE A 36 -1.92 -32.58 -13.44
N THR A 37 -0.72 -33.14 -13.50
CA THR A 37 -0.50 -34.47 -14.07
C THR A 37 -0.91 -35.56 -13.08
N HIS A 38 -1.34 -36.72 -13.59
CA HIS A 38 -1.82 -37.82 -12.76
C HIS A 38 -0.78 -38.29 -11.73
N TRP A 39 0.51 -38.30 -12.08
CA TRP A 39 1.57 -38.79 -11.20
C TRP A 39 1.87 -37.84 -10.03
N GLN A 40 1.51 -36.56 -10.12
CA GLN A 40 1.70 -35.57 -9.06
C GLN A 40 0.55 -35.53 -8.05
N LYS A 41 -0.56 -36.23 -8.29
CA LYS A 41 -1.81 -36.08 -7.52
C LYS A 41 -1.67 -36.31 -6.01
N SER A 42 -0.71 -37.13 -5.58
CA SER A 42 -0.49 -37.44 -4.16
C SER A 42 0.51 -36.49 -3.49
N TRP A 43 1.11 -35.56 -4.23
CA TRP A 43 2.18 -34.69 -3.73
C TRP A 43 1.70 -33.30 -3.31
N PHE A 44 0.53 -32.88 -3.81
CA PHE A 44 -0.09 -31.61 -3.47
C PHE A 44 -0.74 -31.67 -2.08
N GLN A 45 -0.43 -30.69 -1.24
CA GLN A 45 -0.99 -30.51 0.09
C GLN A 45 -1.44 -29.05 0.28
N GLU A 46 -2.43 -28.85 1.13
CA GLU A 46 -2.93 -27.53 1.50
C GLU A 46 -1.82 -26.70 2.20
N GLY A 47 -1.77 -25.40 1.90
CA GLY A 47 -0.75 -24.48 2.40
C GLY A 47 0.57 -24.48 1.62
N GLN A 48 0.77 -25.42 0.69
CA GLN A 48 1.92 -25.38 -0.22
C GLN A 48 1.84 -24.16 -1.15
N LEU A 49 3.00 -23.58 -1.46
CA LEU A 49 3.09 -22.39 -2.30
C LEU A 49 3.47 -22.74 -3.74
N GLY A 50 3.08 -21.88 -4.66
CA GLY A 50 3.51 -21.96 -6.04
C GLY A 50 3.52 -20.63 -6.77
N VAL A 51 4.01 -20.67 -8.01
CA VAL A 51 4.07 -19.52 -8.91
C VAL A 51 3.39 -19.85 -10.23
N VAL A 52 2.69 -18.87 -10.81
CA VAL A 52 2.10 -18.99 -12.14
C VAL A 52 3.08 -18.42 -13.17
N ARG A 53 3.69 -19.31 -13.96
CA ARG A 53 4.69 -18.98 -14.97
C ARG A 53 4.04 -18.92 -16.34
N VAL A 54 4.11 -17.76 -16.99
CA VAL A 54 3.64 -17.54 -18.36
C VAL A 54 4.75 -17.87 -19.35
N GLY A 55 4.44 -18.75 -20.31
CA GLY A 55 5.33 -19.09 -21.41
C GLY A 55 5.31 -18.08 -22.55
N HIS A 56 5.76 -18.50 -23.74
CA HIS A 56 5.65 -17.67 -24.93
C HIS A 56 4.18 -17.41 -25.28
N ASP A 57 3.81 -16.14 -25.43
CA ASP A 57 2.47 -15.75 -25.82
C ASP A 57 2.30 -15.83 -27.35
N HIS A 58 1.68 -16.93 -27.78
CA HIS A 58 1.36 -17.20 -29.18
C HIS A 58 -0.12 -16.90 -29.53
N ARG A 59 -0.82 -16.07 -28.73
CA ARG A 59 -2.17 -15.62 -29.07
C ARG A 59 -2.20 -14.86 -30.40
N SER A 60 -3.30 -15.02 -31.13
CA SER A 60 -3.61 -14.24 -32.34
C SER A 60 -4.07 -12.82 -31.99
N ASN A 61 -4.09 -11.91 -32.96
CA ASN A 61 -4.61 -10.55 -32.77
C ASN A 61 -6.07 -10.53 -32.31
N GLU A 62 -6.89 -11.47 -32.80
CA GLU A 62 -8.27 -11.66 -32.38
C GLU A 62 -8.38 -12.07 -30.90
N GLN A 63 -7.54 -13.00 -30.45
CA GLN A 63 -7.52 -13.42 -29.04
C GLN A 63 -6.99 -12.33 -28.11
N LEU A 64 -6.07 -11.49 -28.60
CA LEU A 64 -5.49 -10.39 -27.84
C LEU A 64 -6.46 -9.22 -27.67
N ASP A 65 -7.41 -9.03 -28.58
CA ASP A 65 -8.39 -7.93 -28.53
C ASP A 65 -7.72 -6.56 -28.27
N GLY A 66 -6.65 -6.27 -29.01
CA GLY A 66 -5.86 -5.05 -28.87
C GLY A 66 -4.86 -5.02 -27.69
N LYS A 67 -4.80 -6.05 -26.85
CA LYS A 67 -3.82 -6.16 -25.74
C LYS A 67 -2.42 -6.52 -26.26
N PRO A 68 -1.35 -6.05 -25.59
CA PRO A 68 0.00 -6.50 -25.89
C PRO A 68 0.19 -7.97 -25.50
N LYS A 69 1.08 -8.66 -26.20
CA LYS A 69 1.50 -10.03 -25.84
C LYS A 69 2.20 -10.04 -24.49
N LEU A 70 1.92 -11.05 -23.67
CA LEU A 70 2.61 -11.26 -22.40
C LEU A 70 4.06 -11.69 -22.63
N LYS A 71 4.96 -11.10 -21.85
CA LYS A 71 6.36 -11.53 -21.81
C LYS A 71 6.47 -12.82 -20.98
N ARG A 72 7.58 -13.54 -21.14
CA ARG A 72 7.87 -14.72 -20.32
C ARG A 72 8.23 -14.28 -18.91
N GLY A 73 7.51 -14.79 -17.91
CA GLY A 73 7.73 -14.39 -16.53
C GLY A 73 6.77 -15.06 -15.56
N ILE A 74 6.89 -14.66 -14.30
CA ILE A 74 5.99 -15.04 -13.21
C ILE A 74 4.96 -13.93 -13.02
N TYR A 75 3.68 -14.30 -13.12
CA TYR A 75 2.55 -13.36 -13.10
C TYR A 75 1.69 -13.48 -11.85
N ALA A 76 1.90 -14.51 -11.04
CA ALA A 76 1.25 -14.63 -9.74
C ALA A 76 2.03 -15.53 -8.78
N VAL A 77 1.79 -15.32 -7.49
CA VAL A 77 2.11 -16.27 -6.42
C VAL A 77 0.77 -16.82 -5.90
N VAL A 78 0.73 -18.13 -5.72
CA VAL A 78 -0.47 -18.87 -5.34
C VAL A 78 -0.20 -19.77 -4.14
N GLU A 79 -1.27 -20.07 -3.41
CA GLU A 79 -1.31 -21.06 -2.34
C GLU A 79 -2.28 -22.17 -2.73
N ILE A 80 -1.93 -23.42 -2.44
CA ILE A 80 -2.83 -24.56 -2.62
C ILE A 80 -3.82 -24.61 -1.45
N ILE A 81 -5.11 -24.53 -1.76
CA ILE A 81 -6.19 -24.45 -0.74
C ILE A 81 -6.99 -25.73 -0.60
N GLY A 82 -6.55 -26.82 -1.23
CA GLY A 82 -7.25 -28.09 -1.14
C GLY A 82 -6.55 -29.24 -1.86
N LYS A 83 -7.07 -30.45 -1.65
CA LYS A 83 -6.56 -31.67 -2.28
C LYS A 83 -6.92 -31.70 -3.77
N PRO A 84 -6.13 -32.40 -4.61
CA PRO A 84 -6.47 -32.58 -6.00
C PRO A 84 -7.83 -33.26 -6.21
N ILE A 85 -8.63 -32.66 -7.08
CA ILE A 85 -9.95 -33.12 -7.49
C ILE A 85 -9.90 -33.62 -8.95
N TYR A 86 -10.69 -34.63 -9.26
CA TYR A 86 -10.81 -35.12 -10.63
C TYR A 86 -12.05 -34.50 -11.29
N SER A 87 -11.84 -33.45 -12.08
CA SER A 87 -12.93 -32.63 -12.61
C SER A 87 -12.73 -32.24 -14.08
N LEU A 88 -13.84 -31.90 -14.73
CA LEU A 88 -13.85 -31.10 -15.95
C LEU A 88 -13.82 -29.65 -15.53
N ASP A 89 -13.02 -28.85 -16.22
CA ASP A 89 -13.01 -27.41 -16.00
C ASP A 89 -13.23 -26.69 -17.32
N ASN A 90 -14.25 -25.83 -17.30
CA ASN A 90 -14.71 -24.98 -18.39
C ASN A 90 -14.95 -23.56 -17.83
N ASN A 91 -14.04 -23.07 -16.98
CA ASN A 91 -14.08 -21.67 -16.55
C ASN A 91 -13.98 -20.73 -17.77
N GLU A 92 -14.65 -19.59 -17.69
CA GLU A 92 -14.88 -18.64 -18.80
C GLU A 92 -13.59 -18.07 -19.42
N PHE A 93 -12.47 -18.17 -18.71
CA PHE A 93 -11.16 -17.67 -19.14
C PHE A 93 -10.41 -18.64 -20.07
N TYR A 94 -10.90 -19.87 -20.25
CA TYR A 94 -10.31 -20.82 -21.22
C TYR A 94 -10.95 -20.62 -22.61
N TYR A 95 -10.13 -20.35 -23.62
CA TYR A 95 -10.61 -20.17 -25.00
C TYR A 95 -11.15 -21.49 -25.61
N GLU A 96 -10.63 -22.63 -25.15
CA GLU A 96 -11.05 -23.96 -25.60
C GLU A 96 -11.83 -24.68 -24.49
N LYS A 97 -13.05 -25.13 -24.80
CA LYS A 97 -13.80 -26.00 -23.90
C LYS A 97 -13.11 -27.36 -23.81
N ARG A 98 -12.91 -27.87 -22.60
CA ARG A 98 -12.30 -29.18 -22.38
C ARG A 98 -13.36 -30.27 -22.39
N HIS A 99 -13.04 -31.36 -23.07
CA HIS A 99 -13.93 -32.52 -23.21
C HIS A 99 -13.50 -33.74 -22.36
N GLN A 100 -12.35 -33.66 -21.68
CA GLN A 100 -11.82 -34.74 -20.82
C GLN A 100 -11.52 -34.24 -19.40
N LYS A 101 -11.87 -35.07 -18.40
CA LYS A 101 -11.54 -34.84 -16.98
C LYS A 101 -10.06 -35.05 -16.75
N ASN A 102 -9.44 -34.14 -16.00
CA ASN A 102 -8.07 -34.27 -15.51
C ASN A 102 -8.03 -33.99 -14.01
N TYR A 103 -6.94 -34.38 -13.34
CA TYR A 103 -6.72 -33.92 -11.98
C TYR A 103 -6.46 -32.42 -11.98
N ARG A 104 -7.06 -31.73 -11.03
CA ARG A 104 -6.87 -30.30 -10.80
C ARG A 104 -6.68 -30.04 -9.33
N VAL A 105 -5.88 -29.03 -8.99
CA VAL A 105 -5.67 -28.61 -7.60
C VAL A 105 -6.31 -27.24 -7.39
N PRO A 106 -7.14 -27.07 -6.34
CA PRO A 106 -7.64 -25.76 -5.94
C PRO A 106 -6.49 -24.85 -5.49
N ILE A 107 -6.46 -23.62 -6.01
CA ILE A 107 -5.45 -22.62 -5.70
C ILE A 107 -6.09 -21.27 -5.38
N ARG A 108 -5.42 -20.49 -4.53
CA ARG A 108 -5.73 -19.11 -4.22
C ARG A 108 -4.57 -18.21 -4.62
N TYR A 109 -4.87 -17.12 -5.30
CA TYR A 109 -3.91 -16.10 -5.71
C TYR A 109 -3.62 -15.18 -4.52
N ILE A 110 -2.42 -15.31 -3.96
CA ILE A 110 -1.98 -14.50 -2.80
C ILE A 110 -1.19 -13.27 -3.22
N ARG A 111 -0.63 -13.26 -4.43
CA ARG A 111 -0.06 -12.05 -5.06
C ARG A 111 -0.35 -12.03 -6.56
N ASN A 112 -0.89 -10.92 -7.03
CA ASN A 112 -1.11 -10.64 -8.45
C ASN A 112 0.02 -9.76 -8.98
N LEU A 113 0.77 -10.25 -9.97
CA LEU A 113 1.92 -9.58 -10.57
C LEU A 113 1.64 -9.18 -12.02
N LEU A 114 0.37 -9.04 -12.43
CA LEU A 114 0.02 -8.70 -13.81
C LEU A 114 0.67 -7.40 -14.30
N ARG A 115 0.72 -6.38 -13.44
CA ARG A 115 1.30 -5.07 -13.77
C ARG A 115 2.84 -5.06 -13.71
N HIS A 116 3.41 -5.83 -12.80
CA HIS A 116 4.86 -5.92 -12.56
C HIS A 116 5.30 -7.39 -12.47
N PRO A 117 5.27 -8.14 -13.59
CA PRO A 117 5.65 -9.54 -13.59
C PRO A 117 7.15 -9.67 -13.36
N LEU A 118 7.59 -10.72 -12.67
CA LEU A 118 9.02 -11.04 -12.61
C LEU A 118 9.42 -11.72 -13.92
N LEU A 119 10.09 -10.99 -14.80
CA LEU A 119 10.47 -11.51 -16.11
C LEU A 119 11.59 -12.54 -15.95
N ILE A 120 11.60 -13.56 -16.81
CA ILE A 120 12.62 -14.62 -16.73
C ILE A 120 14.05 -14.05 -16.89
N GLU A 121 14.19 -12.99 -17.70
CA GLU A 121 15.43 -12.24 -17.90
C GLU A 121 15.92 -11.48 -16.65
N GLU A 122 15.03 -11.16 -15.71
CA GLU A 122 15.34 -10.42 -14.48
C GLU A 122 15.75 -11.33 -13.32
N LEU A 123 15.44 -12.62 -13.39
CA LEU A 123 15.62 -13.54 -12.26
C LEU A 123 17.09 -13.77 -11.88
N SER A 124 18.06 -13.44 -12.75
CA SER A 124 19.52 -13.57 -12.54
C SER A 124 19.88 -14.72 -11.60
N ILE A 125 19.68 -15.93 -12.12
CA ILE A 125 19.75 -17.18 -11.35
C ILE A 125 21.17 -17.74 -11.41
N LYS A 126 21.77 -18.02 -10.25
CA LYS A 126 23.09 -18.68 -10.11
C LYS A 126 22.91 -20.19 -9.95
N ASP A 127 23.98 -20.97 -10.13
CA ASP A 127 23.96 -22.44 -10.18
C ASP A 127 23.08 -23.12 -9.12
N GLU A 128 23.20 -22.72 -7.85
CA GLU A 128 22.43 -23.30 -6.74
C GLU A 128 20.93 -22.91 -6.72
N GLU A 129 20.58 -21.81 -7.39
CA GLU A 129 19.22 -21.30 -7.56
C GLU A 129 18.60 -21.78 -8.88
N TYR A 130 19.34 -22.53 -9.71
CA TYR A 130 18.91 -22.93 -11.04
C TYR A 130 17.71 -23.88 -10.96
N ASP A 131 16.60 -23.45 -11.56
CA ASP A 131 15.45 -24.30 -11.84
C ASP A 131 15.24 -24.37 -13.35
N LYS A 132 15.63 -25.52 -13.91
CA LYS A 132 15.52 -25.80 -15.34
C LYS A 132 14.11 -25.58 -15.86
N TYR A 133 13.11 -26.07 -15.14
CA TYR A 133 11.72 -26.07 -15.60
C TYR A 133 11.13 -24.67 -15.58
N LEU A 134 11.43 -23.86 -14.58
CA LEU A 134 10.99 -22.46 -14.51
C LEU A 134 11.58 -21.62 -15.66
N LEU A 135 12.89 -21.71 -15.88
CA LEU A 135 13.63 -20.89 -16.83
C LEU A 135 13.34 -21.28 -18.28
N GLU A 136 13.60 -22.54 -18.63
CA GLU A 136 13.45 -23.06 -19.99
C GLU A 136 11.97 -23.27 -20.34
N GLY A 137 11.14 -23.53 -19.33
CA GLY A 137 9.75 -23.93 -19.51
C GLY A 137 9.61 -25.45 -19.66
N PHE A 138 8.39 -25.94 -19.56
CA PHE A 138 8.12 -27.38 -19.66
C PHE A 138 6.76 -27.65 -20.32
N GLN A 139 6.66 -28.77 -21.04
CA GLN A 139 5.40 -29.21 -21.67
C GLN A 139 4.52 -30.03 -20.70
N ALA A 140 4.39 -29.57 -19.46
CA ALA A 140 3.40 -30.08 -18.50
C ALA A 140 2.72 -28.92 -17.79
N SER A 141 1.62 -29.20 -17.09
CA SER A 141 0.88 -28.14 -16.39
C SER A 141 1.55 -27.68 -15.10
N SER A 142 2.35 -28.53 -14.47
CA SER A 142 3.01 -28.23 -13.19
C SER A 142 4.32 -29.01 -13.00
N MET A 143 5.25 -28.44 -12.25
CA MET A 143 6.49 -29.09 -11.78
C MET A 143 6.86 -28.65 -10.35
N PRO A 144 7.52 -29.51 -9.56
CA PRO A 144 8.18 -29.07 -8.33
C PRO A 144 9.16 -27.92 -8.62
N LEU A 145 9.09 -26.87 -7.80
CA LEU A 145 9.96 -25.70 -7.87
C LEU A 145 11.12 -25.86 -6.89
N ASN A 146 12.34 -25.57 -7.32
CA ASN A 146 13.50 -25.54 -6.44
C ASN A 146 13.31 -24.51 -5.29
N PRO A 147 13.40 -24.93 -4.01
CA PRO A 147 13.20 -24.04 -2.86
C PRO A 147 14.09 -22.80 -2.86
N ARG A 148 15.34 -22.91 -3.34
CA ARG A 148 16.27 -21.76 -3.42
C ARG A 148 15.81 -20.73 -4.44
N THR A 149 15.23 -21.18 -5.55
CA THR A 149 14.60 -20.31 -6.54
C THR A 149 13.40 -19.58 -5.95
N LEU A 150 12.60 -20.23 -5.10
CA LEU A 150 11.50 -19.57 -4.41
C LEU A 150 11.98 -18.47 -3.45
N ILE A 151 13.02 -18.73 -2.65
CA ILE A 151 13.62 -17.71 -1.77
C ILE A 151 14.12 -16.50 -2.59
N LYS A 152 14.72 -16.76 -3.76
CA LYS A 152 15.14 -15.71 -4.69
C LYS A 152 13.96 -14.91 -5.24
N ILE A 153 12.90 -15.59 -5.67
CA ILE A 153 11.65 -14.96 -6.11
C ILE A 153 11.09 -14.09 -4.99
N GLU A 154 11.00 -14.61 -3.77
CA GLU A 154 10.52 -13.86 -2.61
C GLU A 154 11.40 -12.64 -2.32
N THR A 155 12.72 -12.78 -2.38
CA THR A 155 13.67 -11.67 -2.19
C THR A 155 13.48 -10.59 -3.26
N LEU A 156 13.30 -11.00 -4.53
CA LEU A 156 13.02 -10.08 -5.64
C LEU A 156 11.66 -9.41 -5.49
N LEU A 157 10.63 -10.15 -5.05
CA LEU A 157 9.32 -9.60 -4.74
C LEU A 157 9.41 -8.64 -3.56
N GLN A 158 10.14 -8.93 -2.50
CA GLN A 158 10.35 -8.01 -1.38
C GLN A 158 11.15 -6.78 -1.82
N LYS A 159 12.14 -6.94 -2.70
CA LYS A 159 12.89 -5.83 -3.30
C LYS A 159 12.02 -4.99 -4.22
N SER A 160 11.17 -5.60 -5.05
CA SER A 160 10.15 -4.93 -5.87
C SER A 160 9.12 -4.27 -4.97
N THR A 161 8.63 -4.91 -3.91
CA THR A 161 7.71 -4.28 -2.94
C THR A 161 8.40 -3.12 -2.23
N LYS A 162 9.73 -3.19 -2.02
CA LYS A 162 10.57 -2.10 -1.47
C LYS A 162 10.93 -1.03 -2.52
N LEU A 163 10.79 -1.35 -3.80
CA LEU A 163 10.95 -0.46 -4.96
C LEU A 163 9.59 0.18 -5.37
N ASP A 164 8.49 -0.51 -5.13
CA ASP A 164 7.09 -0.06 -5.21
C ASP A 164 6.75 0.75 -3.95
N SER A 165 7.39 0.46 -2.82
CA SER A 165 7.51 1.37 -1.68
C SER A 165 8.54 2.49 -1.90
N LYS A 166 9.13 2.59 -3.10
CA LYS A 166 9.80 3.80 -3.61
C LYS A 166 8.90 4.55 -4.61
N LEU A 167 7.58 4.52 -4.40
CA LEU A 167 6.83 5.75 -4.59
C LEU A 167 7.37 6.82 -3.63
N PHE A 168 7.26 8.08 -4.05
CA PHE A 168 7.92 9.24 -3.46
C PHE A 168 8.10 9.17 -1.92
N GLU A 169 9.29 9.53 -1.44
CA GLU A 169 9.59 9.64 -0.02
C GLU A 169 9.05 10.98 0.50
N VAL A 170 8.21 10.95 1.55
CA VAL A 170 7.67 12.17 2.17
C VAL A 170 8.81 13.08 2.64
N GLY A 171 8.72 14.36 2.33
CA GLY A 171 9.74 15.35 2.63
C GLY A 171 10.89 15.42 1.61
N ARG A 172 10.99 14.46 0.68
CA ARG A 172 11.99 14.50 -0.38
C ARG A 172 11.53 15.35 -1.56
N LYS A 173 12.49 15.98 -2.24
CA LYS A 173 12.26 16.86 -3.38
C LYS A 173 12.31 16.10 -4.70
N TYR A 174 11.36 16.39 -5.59
CA TYR A 174 11.19 15.77 -6.90
C TYR A 174 10.85 16.83 -7.95
N SER A 175 11.39 16.69 -9.14
CA SER A 175 10.97 17.44 -10.32
C SER A 175 9.83 16.71 -11.04
N ARG A 176 9.10 17.40 -11.93
CA ARG A 176 8.12 16.75 -12.82
C ARG A 176 8.75 15.67 -13.72
N LYS A 177 10.02 15.83 -14.09
CA LYS A 177 10.76 14.80 -14.86
C LYS A 177 10.98 13.54 -14.02
N ASP A 178 11.19 13.69 -12.71
CA ASP A 178 11.25 12.54 -11.82
C ASP A 178 9.90 11.82 -11.74
N VAL A 179 8.79 12.57 -11.70
CA VAL A 179 7.43 11.99 -11.77
C VAL A 179 7.24 11.20 -13.07
N TYR A 180 7.64 11.76 -14.22
CA TYR A 180 7.54 11.07 -15.50
C TYR A 180 8.32 9.76 -15.52
N ARG A 181 9.54 9.76 -14.96
CA ARG A 181 10.38 8.56 -14.87
C ARG A 181 9.84 7.53 -13.89
N ILE A 182 9.22 7.95 -12.78
CA ILE A 182 8.69 7.04 -11.75
C ILE A 182 7.38 6.38 -12.22
N PHE A 183 6.57 7.09 -13.01
CA PHE A 183 5.26 6.60 -13.48
C PHE A 183 5.26 6.19 -14.96
N ASP A 184 6.43 6.12 -15.59
CA ASP A 184 6.61 5.79 -17.01
C ASP A 184 5.67 6.59 -17.93
N VAL A 185 5.58 7.91 -17.70
CA VAL A 185 4.71 8.80 -18.47
C VAL A 185 5.25 8.95 -19.90
N PRO A 186 4.50 8.51 -20.94
CA PRO A 186 4.95 8.60 -22.33
C PRO A 186 5.26 10.04 -22.75
N GLU A 187 6.28 10.25 -23.59
CA GLU A 187 6.75 11.59 -23.98
C GLU A 187 5.63 12.47 -24.57
N GLU A 188 4.71 11.87 -25.33
CA GLU A 188 3.56 12.55 -25.92
C GLU A 188 2.52 13.04 -24.89
N LYS A 189 2.57 12.51 -23.67
CA LYS A 189 1.71 12.91 -22.54
C LYS A 189 2.43 13.78 -21.51
N GLN A 190 3.71 14.11 -21.73
CA GLN A 190 4.48 15.00 -20.86
C GLN A 190 4.20 16.47 -21.18
N GLY A 191 4.33 17.34 -20.16
CA GLY A 191 4.08 18.78 -20.33
C GLY A 191 2.59 19.15 -20.27
N GLY A 192 2.20 20.26 -20.89
CA GLY A 192 0.79 20.72 -20.89
C GLY A 192 0.20 20.81 -19.48
N ASN A 193 -0.83 20.01 -19.20
CA ASN A 193 -1.54 19.98 -17.92
C ASN A 193 -0.63 19.73 -16.71
N TRP A 194 0.45 18.95 -16.86
CA TRP A 194 1.44 18.74 -15.80
C TRP A 194 2.04 20.06 -15.28
N ASN A 195 2.16 21.07 -16.14
CA ASN A 195 2.72 22.39 -15.80
C ASN A 195 1.68 23.37 -15.22
N THR A 196 0.42 22.95 -15.10
CA THR A 196 -0.70 23.84 -14.72
C THR A 196 -1.21 23.60 -13.30
N GLY A 197 -0.42 22.96 -12.45
CA GLY A 197 -0.70 22.76 -11.02
C GLY A 197 -1.34 21.42 -10.69
N TYR A 198 -2.10 20.78 -11.57
CA TYR A 198 -2.59 19.42 -11.32
C TYR A 198 -3.01 18.71 -12.60
N THR A 199 -2.94 17.38 -12.57
CA THR A 199 -3.34 16.51 -13.67
C THR A 199 -3.69 15.11 -13.20
N THR A 200 -4.22 14.30 -14.11
CA THR A 200 -4.61 12.90 -13.87
C THR A 200 -3.88 12.01 -14.86
N PHE A 201 -3.33 10.89 -14.41
CA PHE A 201 -2.66 9.90 -15.25
C PHE A 201 -2.87 8.52 -14.67
N ASN A 202 -3.33 7.56 -15.50
CA ASN A 202 -3.64 6.19 -15.08
C ASN A 202 -4.49 6.11 -13.80
N GLU A 203 -5.59 6.87 -13.75
CA GLU A 203 -6.52 6.96 -12.60
C GLU A 203 -5.98 7.64 -11.35
N ASP A 204 -4.65 7.84 -11.26
CA ASP A 204 -4.00 8.63 -10.23
C ASP A 204 -4.11 10.13 -10.51
N VAL A 205 -4.05 10.92 -9.44
CA VAL A 205 -4.09 12.38 -9.47
C VAL A 205 -2.78 12.95 -8.93
N PHE A 206 -2.22 13.93 -9.62
CA PHE A 206 -0.99 14.60 -9.22
C PHE A 206 -1.26 16.08 -9.00
N VAL A 207 -0.99 16.58 -7.79
CA VAL A 207 -1.26 17.96 -7.37
C VAL A 207 0.06 18.64 -7.00
N PHE A 208 0.41 19.70 -7.72
CA PHE A 208 1.61 20.52 -7.55
C PHE A 208 1.22 21.91 -7.05
N VAL A 209 1.54 22.17 -5.79
CA VAL A 209 1.10 23.36 -5.06
C VAL A 209 2.29 24.28 -4.81
N ASN A 210 2.10 25.57 -5.01
CA ASN A 210 3.02 26.57 -4.47
C ASN A 210 2.40 27.11 -3.19
N ILE A 211 3.20 27.14 -2.13
CA ILE A 211 2.81 27.63 -0.80
C ILE A 211 3.46 28.99 -0.60
N ASN A 212 2.71 29.96 -0.08
CA ASN A 212 3.20 31.31 0.24
C ASN A 212 3.91 32.02 -0.93
N SER A 213 3.65 31.62 -2.18
CA SER A 213 4.22 32.25 -3.37
C SER A 213 3.33 32.09 -4.60
N ALA A 214 3.29 33.15 -5.42
CA ALA A 214 2.54 33.14 -6.66
C ALA A 214 3.05 32.06 -7.64
N GLY A 215 2.10 31.44 -8.34
CA GLY A 215 2.34 30.54 -9.47
C GLY A 215 3.24 31.14 -10.56
N ARG A 216 3.79 30.30 -11.45
CA ARG A 216 4.42 30.79 -12.70
C ARG A 216 3.46 31.63 -13.57
N THR A 217 2.16 31.50 -13.34
CA THR A 217 1.08 32.24 -13.99
C THR A 217 0.65 33.51 -13.23
N GLY A 218 1.33 33.87 -12.14
CA GLY A 218 1.08 35.11 -11.39
C GLY A 218 -0.16 35.11 -10.48
N HIS A 219 -0.84 33.98 -10.34
CA HIS A 219 -1.94 33.84 -9.38
C HIS A 219 -1.40 33.44 -8.00
N ASP A 220 -1.72 34.27 -7.00
CA ASP A 220 -1.45 34.02 -5.59
C ASP A 220 -2.75 33.55 -4.92
N TYR A 221 -2.90 32.24 -4.81
CA TYR A 221 -3.97 31.64 -4.02
C TYR A 221 -3.42 31.35 -2.63
N ASP A 222 -4.23 31.52 -1.58
CA ASP A 222 -3.89 31.29 -0.17
C ASP A 222 -3.68 29.79 0.14
N ASN A 223 -2.82 29.12 -0.62
CA ASN A 223 -2.43 27.74 -0.42
C ASN A 223 -1.43 27.70 0.72
N LYS A 224 -1.79 27.01 1.80
CA LYS A 224 -0.98 26.91 3.01
C LYS A 224 -1.35 25.67 3.79
N PHE A 225 -0.41 25.22 4.62
CA PHE A 225 -0.75 24.24 5.63
C PHE A 225 -1.55 24.89 6.76
N ILE A 226 -2.62 24.23 7.19
CA ILE A 226 -3.40 24.57 8.38
C ILE A 226 -3.32 23.36 9.30
N GLY A 227 -2.39 23.40 10.25
CA GLY A 227 -1.97 22.19 10.96
C GLY A 227 -1.30 21.21 9.98
N ASP A 228 -1.88 20.02 9.84
CA ASP A 228 -1.36 18.94 8.96
C ASP A 228 -2.08 18.87 7.63
N ASP A 229 -3.20 19.60 7.53
CA ASP A 229 -3.97 19.62 6.32
C ASP A 229 -3.42 20.69 5.38
N LEU A 230 -3.44 20.39 4.08
CA LEU A 230 -3.11 21.38 3.08
C LEU A 230 -4.39 22.05 2.59
N GLN A 231 -4.55 23.33 2.91
CA GLN A 231 -5.51 24.18 2.23
C GLN A 231 -5.01 24.44 0.81
N TRP A 232 -5.85 24.08 -0.15
CA TRP A 232 -5.53 24.21 -1.56
C TRP A 232 -6.70 24.79 -2.36
N PHE A 233 -6.35 25.64 -3.33
CA PHE A 233 -7.29 26.23 -4.26
C PHE A 233 -7.01 25.77 -5.70
N GLY A 234 -8.07 25.38 -6.39
CA GLY A 234 -8.03 25.02 -7.80
C GLY A 234 -7.83 26.21 -8.74
N LYS A 235 -7.96 25.97 -10.04
CA LYS A 235 -7.93 27.04 -11.04
C LYS A 235 -9.22 27.85 -11.01
N ARG A 236 -9.15 29.16 -11.26
CA ARG A 236 -10.31 30.08 -11.31
C ARG A 236 -11.44 29.63 -12.24
N ASN A 237 -11.10 28.99 -13.35
CA ASN A 237 -12.06 28.49 -14.36
C ASN A 237 -12.54 27.06 -14.08
N HIS A 238 -12.09 26.41 -13.00
CA HIS A 238 -12.56 25.09 -12.59
C HIS A 238 -13.61 25.20 -11.48
N SER A 239 -14.61 24.32 -11.54
CA SER A 239 -15.68 24.19 -10.56
C SER A 239 -15.76 22.75 -10.06
N LEU A 240 -16.66 22.48 -9.11
CA LEU A 240 -16.91 21.11 -8.65
C LEU A 240 -17.29 20.17 -9.79
N ALA A 241 -17.87 20.66 -10.89
CA ALA A 241 -18.24 19.84 -12.05
C ALA A 241 -17.05 19.50 -12.97
N THR A 242 -15.89 20.14 -12.81
CA THR A 242 -14.75 19.89 -13.70
C THR A 242 -14.16 18.50 -13.45
N HIS A 243 -13.90 17.74 -14.52
CA HIS A 243 -13.41 16.36 -14.45
C HIS A 243 -12.21 16.16 -13.51
N ALA A 244 -11.22 17.05 -13.56
CA ALA A 244 -10.06 16.99 -12.69
C ALA A 244 -10.38 17.21 -11.20
N ILE A 245 -11.38 18.04 -10.88
CA ILE A 245 -11.86 18.23 -9.50
C ILE A 245 -12.69 17.01 -9.06
N GLN A 246 -13.51 16.45 -9.95
CA GLN A 246 -14.23 15.20 -9.65
C GLN A 246 -13.29 14.01 -9.41
N ALA A 247 -12.19 13.91 -10.17
CA ALA A 247 -11.17 12.88 -9.93
C ALA A 247 -10.45 13.06 -8.59
N MET A 248 -10.43 14.28 -8.03
CA MET A 248 -9.91 14.56 -6.69
C MET A 248 -10.92 14.22 -5.59
N LEU A 249 -12.19 14.56 -5.79
CA LEU A 249 -13.26 14.30 -4.82
C LEU A 249 -13.66 12.82 -4.74
N ASN A 250 -13.59 12.12 -5.88
CA ASN A 250 -13.93 10.71 -6.03
C ASN A 250 -12.78 9.97 -6.75
N PRO A 251 -11.61 9.80 -6.11
CA PRO A 251 -10.44 9.24 -6.75
C PRO A 251 -10.60 7.74 -7.00
N LYS A 252 -10.27 7.31 -8.23
CA LYS A 252 -10.15 5.88 -8.58
C LYS A 252 -8.76 5.32 -8.27
N GLY A 253 -7.74 6.18 -8.35
CA GLY A 253 -6.36 5.90 -7.94
C GLY A 253 -5.91 6.71 -6.73
N LYS A 254 -4.60 6.88 -6.55
CA LYS A 254 -3.99 7.66 -5.47
C LYS A 254 -3.91 9.14 -5.84
N VAL A 255 -4.00 10.03 -4.84
CA VAL A 255 -3.77 11.47 -5.02
C VAL A 255 -2.41 11.84 -4.43
N TYR A 256 -1.43 12.11 -5.28
CA TYR A 256 -0.08 12.52 -4.88
C TYR A 256 0.01 14.04 -4.81
N VAL A 257 0.40 14.58 -3.65
CA VAL A 257 0.56 16.03 -3.48
C VAL A 257 2.02 16.41 -3.28
N PHE A 258 2.42 17.45 -3.99
CA PHE A 258 3.75 18.03 -3.94
C PHE A 258 3.64 19.52 -3.70
N THR A 259 4.48 20.07 -2.82
CA THR A 259 4.49 21.49 -2.50
C THR A 259 5.85 22.13 -2.74
N ARG A 260 5.90 23.43 -2.98
CA ARG A 260 7.14 24.20 -2.95
C ARG A 260 6.87 25.62 -2.46
N GLU A 261 7.85 26.24 -1.84
CA GLU A 261 7.77 27.64 -1.40
C GLU A 261 8.44 28.58 -2.41
N ASP A 262 9.58 28.19 -2.97
CA ASP A 262 10.29 28.99 -3.96
C ASP A 262 9.84 28.66 -5.39
N ASN A 263 9.22 29.63 -6.06
CA ASN A 263 8.75 29.47 -7.43
C ASN A 263 9.86 29.41 -8.49
N LYS A 264 11.09 29.86 -8.14
CA LYS A 264 12.31 29.74 -8.97
C LYS A 264 12.86 28.31 -8.94
N ASN A 265 12.58 27.56 -7.88
CA ASN A 265 12.97 26.15 -7.78
C ASN A 265 12.02 25.26 -8.61
N THR A 266 12.58 24.43 -9.50
CA THR A 266 11.81 23.49 -10.32
C THR A 266 11.28 22.28 -9.53
N ASN A 267 11.82 22.04 -8.35
CA ASN A 267 11.55 20.85 -7.55
C ASN A 267 10.48 21.12 -6.50
N PHE A 268 9.68 20.11 -6.22
CA PHE A 268 8.62 20.11 -5.23
C PHE A 268 8.90 19.05 -4.17
N THR A 269 8.64 19.37 -2.91
CA THR A 269 8.66 18.42 -1.80
C THR A 269 7.40 17.56 -1.87
N TYR A 270 7.55 16.24 -1.91
CA TYR A 270 6.41 15.34 -1.82
C TYR A 270 5.88 15.31 -0.39
N GLN A 271 4.57 15.51 -0.24
CA GLN A 271 3.90 15.61 1.06
C GLN A 271 3.21 14.30 1.48
N GLY A 272 2.95 13.42 0.52
CA GLY A 272 2.26 12.16 0.76
C GLY A 272 1.08 11.96 -0.19
N ASN A 273 0.42 10.82 0.02
CA ASN A 273 -0.89 10.56 -0.58
C ASN A 273 -1.94 11.30 0.25
N ALA A 274 -2.84 12.00 -0.44
CA ALA A 274 -3.87 12.79 0.19
C ALA A 274 -5.27 12.23 -0.06
N THR A 275 -6.17 12.50 0.88
CA THR A 275 -7.62 12.37 0.70
C THR A 275 -8.28 13.71 0.94
N VAL A 276 -9.47 13.89 0.38
CA VAL A 276 -10.25 15.12 0.60
C VAL A 276 -10.86 15.04 1.99
N LYS A 277 -10.45 15.95 2.87
CA LYS A 277 -11.04 16.12 4.21
C LYS A 277 -12.32 16.95 4.12
N GLU A 278 -12.21 18.13 3.51
CA GLU A 278 -13.32 19.05 3.28
C GLU A 278 -13.14 19.78 1.94
N TYR A 279 -14.23 20.28 1.38
CA TYR A 279 -14.18 21.16 0.22
C TYR A 279 -15.28 22.21 0.26
N GLN A 280 -15.04 23.35 -0.38
CA GLN A 280 -16.01 24.43 -0.53
C GLN A 280 -16.18 24.78 -2.01
N ASN A 281 -17.42 24.99 -2.43
CA ASN A 281 -17.76 25.42 -3.78
C ASN A 281 -17.50 26.92 -3.98
N SER A 282 -16.26 27.35 -3.75
CA SER A 282 -15.78 28.71 -4.01
C SER A 282 -15.26 28.85 -5.45
N LYS A 283 -14.95 30.08 -5.86
CA LYS A 283 -14.26 30.37 -7.13
C LYS A 283 -12.90 31.02 -6.85
N PRO A 284 -11.78 30.28 -6.97
CA PRO A 284 -11.66 28.85 -7.31
C PRO A 284 -12.14 27.90 -6.20
N VAL A 285 -12.39 26.64 -6.55
CA VAL A 285 -12.76 25.58 -5.59
C VAL A 285 -11.68 25.45 -4.53
N LYS A 286 -12.10 25.38 -3.26
CA LYS A 286 -11.24 25.14 -2.11
C LYS A 286 -11.33 23.68 -1.70
N ILE A 287 -10.21 23.02 -1.51
CA ILE A 287 -10.11 21.66 -0.95
C ILE A 287 -9.13 21.71 0.22
N ILE A 288 -9.51 21.07 1.31
CA ILE A 288 -8.64 20.76 2.44
C ILE A 288 -8.20 19.30 2.28
N TRP A 289 -6.90 19.10 2.06
CA TRP A 289 -6.29 17.79 1.91
C TRP A 289 -5.80 17.28 3.26
N GLU A 290 -6.16 16.06 3.62
CA GLU A 290 -5.52 15.32 4.72
C GLU A 290 -4.51 14.33 4.14
N PHE A 291 -3.38 14.14 4.81
CA PHE A 291 -2.35 13.18 4.40
C PHE A 291 -2.43 11.92 5.24
N ARG A 292 -2.61 10.77 4.59
CA ARG A 292 -2.69 9.48 5.29
C ARG A 292 -1.39 8.71 5.14
N ASN A 293 -0.81 8.32 6.27
CA ASN A 293 0.32 7.40 6.29
C ASN A 293 -0.22 5.96 6.19
N GLU A 294 0.07 5.27 5.08
CA GLU A 294 -0.31 3.85 4.91
C GLU A 294 0.30 2.95 6.01
N LYS A 295 1.46 3.35 6.59
CA LYS A 295 2.06 2.71 7.77
C LYS A 295 1.33 2.99 9.08
N GLU A 296 0.67 4.13 9.23
CA GLU A 296 -0.15 4.45 10.42
C GLU A 296 -1.52 3.76 10.37
N GLU A 297 -2.12 3.55 9.19
CA GLU A 297 -3.39 2.82 9.07
C GLU A 297 -3.25 1.33 9.41
N LEU A 298 -2.17 0.66 9.01
CA LEU A 298 -1.91 -0.73 9.42
C LEU A 298 -1.71 -0.85 10.95
N PHE A 299 -1.21 0.21 11.58
CA PHE A 299 -0.80 0.22 12.97
C PHE A 299 -1.93 0.64 13.94
N ASN A 300 -2.73 1.65 13.58
CA ASN A 300 -3.89 2.07 14.36
C ASN A 300 -5.04 1.04 14.30
N LYS A 301 -5.16 0.28 13.20
CA LYS A 301 -6.14 -0.81 13.08
C LYS A 301 -5.91 -1.95 14.07
N ALA A 302 -4.71 -2.05 14.66
CA ALA A 302 -4.37 -3.04 15.67
C ALA A 302 -4.65 -2.58 17.12
N THR A 303 -5.01 -1.31 17.37
CA THR A 303 -5.06 -0.76 18.75
C THR A 303 -6.34 0.00 19.15
N GLU A 304 -7.44 -0.09 18.42
CA GLU A 304 -8.72 0.48 18.91
C GLU A 304 -9.66 -0.56 19.54
N GLU A 305 -9.85 -0.41 20.85
CA GLU A 305 -10.86 -1.10 21.66
C GLU A 305 -12.28 -0.55 21.38
N VAL A 306 -13.21 -1.49 21.22
CA VAL A 306 -14.65 -1.26 21.06
C VAL A 306 -15.25 -0.73 22.36
N THR A 307 -15.79 0.50 22.35
CA THR A 307 -16.62 1.04 23.43
C THR A 307 -18.09 1.09 23.03
N THR A 308 -18.73 -0.07 22.92
CA THR A 308 -20.18 -0.26 23.14
C THR A 308 -20.45 -1.76 23.34
N PRO A 309 -21.04 -2.20 24.46
CA PRO A 309 -21.51 -3.56 24.58
C PRO A 309 -22.85 -3.66 23.87
N GLU A 310 -22.92 -4.35 22.73
CA GLU A 310 -24.14 -5.03 22.30
C GLU A 310 -23.88 -5.99 21.13
N LYS A 311 -24.18 -7.27 21.40
CA LYS A 311 -24.31 -8.44 20.51
C LYS A 311 -23.28 -8.59 19.38
N TYR A 312 -22.34 -9.51 19.61
CA TYR A 312 -21.35 -9.94 18.63
C TYR A 312 -21.97 -10.83 17.55
N VAL A 313 -21.83 -10.41 16.29
CA VAL A 313 -21.83 -11.30 15.12
C VAL A 313 -20.46 -11.10 14.45
N GLU A 314 -19.69 -12.18 14.36
CA GLU A 314 -18.36 -12.19 13.75
C GLU A 314 -18.48 -11.81 12.25
N GLY A 315 -17.70 -10.83 11.79
CA GLY A 315 -17.70 -10.40 10.38
C GLY A 315 -18.58 -9.19 10.01
N ALA A 316 -19.22 -8.52 10.96
CA ALA A 316 -19.92 -7.26 10.67
C ALA A 316 -18.94 -6.08 10.51
N THR A 317 -18.86 -5.51 9.31
CA THR A 317 -18.10 -4.27 9.03
C THR A 317 -18.82 -3.07 9.64
N LYS A 318 -18.44 -2.69 10.85
CA LYS A 318 -18.89 -1.44 11.47
C LYS A 318 -18.04 -0.30 10.91
N GLN A 319 -18.65 0.64 10.18
CA GLN A 319 -18.00 1.91 9.89
C GLN A 319 -17.92 2.71 11.19
N ILE A 320 -16.70 2.87 11.70
CA ILE A 320 -16.41 3.71 12.86
C ILE A 320 -15.97 5.06 12.29
N SER A 321 -16.75 6.11 12.55
CA SER A 321 -16.28 7.49 12.39
C SER A 321 -15.34 7.79 13.56
N VAL A 322 -14.05 7.55 13.37
CA VAL A 322 -13.04 7.97 14.35
C VAL A 322 -12.88 9.47 14.23
N ASN A 323 -13.26 10.22 15.26
CA ASN A 323 -13.01 11.65 15.34
C ASN A 323 -11.49 11.87 15.33
N VAL A 324 -10.97 12.25 14.16
CA VAL A 324 -9.58 12.68 13.87
C VAL A 324 -9.34 14.05 14.52
N TYR A 325 -9.40 14.10 15.85
CA TYR A 325 -8.91 15.25 16.60
C TYR A 325 -7.39 15.05 16.82
N GLU A 326 -6.63 15.65 15.89
CA GLU A 326 -5.33 16.30 16.07
C GLU A 326 -4.09 15.42 16.35
N ARG A 327 -3.20 15.29 15.35
CA ARG A 327 -1.80 14.86 15.54
C ARG A 327 -0.87 15.62 14.60
N ASN A 328 -0.39 16.79 15.02
CA ASN A 328 0.58 17.58 14.28
C ASN A 328 1.99 16.91 14.24
N PRO A 329 2.46 16.27 13.14
CA PRO A 329 3.81 15.74 12.95
C PRO A 329 4.93 16.71 13.34
N VAL A 330 4.79 18.01 13.11
CA VAL A 330 5.80 18.99 13.50
C VAL A 330 5.84 19.13 15.02
N ALA A 331 4.68 19.22 15.67
CA ALA A 331 4.58 19.26 17.12
C ALA A 331 5.06 17.94 17.75
N ARG A 332 4.68 16.80 17.19
CA ARG A 332 5.19 15.49 17.60
C ARG A 332 6.71 15.44 17.48
N LYS A 333 7.27 15.85 16.34
CA LYS A 333 8.72 15.84 16.13
C LYS A 333 9.43 16.73 17.13
N LYS A 334 8.95 17.96 17.35
CA LYS A 334 9.52 18.89 18.34
C LYS A 334 9.41 18.36 19.77
N CYS A 335 8.29 17.73 20.12
CA CYS A 335 8.12 17.04 21.40
C CYS A 335 9.17 15.94 21.58
N LEU A 336 9.41 15.13 20.55
CA LEU A 336 10.36 14.01 20.61
C LEU A 336 11.82 14.45 20.52
N GLU A 337 12.12 15.53 19.80
CA GLU A 337 13.43 16.18 19.81
C GLU A 337 13.77 16.71 21.22
N HIS A 338 12.76 17.17 21.97
CA HIS A 338 12.94 17.69 23.31
C HIS A 338 12.97 16.58 24.39
N TYR A 339 11.99 15.68 24.39
CA TYR A 339 11.79 14.69 25.46
C TYR A 339 12.39 13.30 25.15
N GLY A 340 12.76 13.02 23.90
CA GLY A 340 13.22 11.70 23.46
C GLY A 340 12.10 10.66 23.35
N TYR A 341 12.50 9.39 23.27
CA TYR A 341 11.61 8.25 22.99
C TYR A 341 11.26 7.39 24.21
N SER A 342 11.63 7.84 25.40
CA SER A 342 11.28 7.14 26.64
C SER A 342 9.90 7.56 27.13
N CYS A 343 9.09 6.59 27.56
CA CYS A 343 7.78 6.86 28.13
C CYS A 343 7.91 7.70 29.41
N VAL A 344 7.29 8.87 29.47
CA VAL A 344 7.41 9.71 30.67
C VAL A 344 6.74 9.11 31.91
N ILE A 345 5.88 8.09 31.77
CA ILE A 345 5.12 7.48 32.88
C ILE A 345 5.89 6.29 33.49
N CYS A 346 6.37 5.37 32.65
CA CYS A 346 6.94 4.10 33.09
C CYS A 346 8.39 3.90 32.63
N ASP A 347 9.00 4.93 32.04
CA ASP A 347 10.38 4.96 31.53
C ASP A 347 10.70 3.91 30.45
N PHE A 348 9.71 3.16 29.97
CA PHE A 348 9.89 2.15 28.93
C PHE A 348 10.39 2.81 27.63
N ASN A 349 11.45 2.23 27.06
CA ASN A 349 12.06 2.65 25.81
C ASN A 349 12.13 1.42 24.88
N PHE A 350 11.52 1.53 23.70
CA PHE A 350 11.44 0.41 22.76
C PHE A 350 12.79 0.07 22.14
N ALA A 351 13.63 1.06 21.83
CA ALA A 351 14.94 0.82 21.25
C ALA A 351 15.87 0.11 22.25
N GLU A 352 15.81 0.47 23.54
CA GLU A 352 16.60 -0.18 24.60
C GLU A 352 16.23 -1.65 24.80
N ILE A 353 14.93 -1.98 24.72
CA ILE A 353 14.42 -3.31 25.03
C ILE A 353 14.41 -4.23 23.79
N TYR A 354 14.05 -3.69 22.64
CA TYR A 354 13.82 -4.47 21.42
C TYR A 354 14.88 -4.24 20.33
N GLY A 355 15.86 -3.34 20.54
CA GLY A 355 16.86 -3.02 19.53
C GLY A 355 16.28 -2.26 18.33
N GLU A 356 16.82 -2.51 17.14
CA GLU A 356 16.52 -1.75 15.92
C GLU A 356 15.02 -1.69 15.58
N ILE A 357 14.26 -2.76 15.87
CA ILE A 357 12.81 -2.80 15.59
C ILE A 357 12.01 -1.82 16.47
N GLY A 358 12.59 -1.36 17.58
CA GLY A 358 11.99 -0.40 18.50
C GLY A 358 12.44 1.05 18.27
N GLU A 359 13.28 1.32 17.27
CA GLU A 359 13.76 2.67 16.99
C GLU A 359 12.62 3.62 16.59
N ASN A 360 12.70 4.84 17.13
CA ASN A 360 11.74 5.92 16.88
C ASN A 360 10.28 5.58 17.25
N PHE A 361 10.05 4.52 18.04
CA PHE A 361 8.74 4.03 18.39
C PHE A 361 8.29 4.52 19.77
N ILE A 362 7.37 5.48 19.77
CA ILE A 362 6.68 5.97 20.98
C ILE A 362 5.40 6.73 20.56
N HIS A 363 4.37 6.74 21.42
CA HIS A 363 3.20 7.59 21.24
C HIS A 363 3.43 8.97 21.87
N VAL A 364 2.67 9.97 21.45
CA VAL A 364 2.66 11.30 22.07
C VAL A 364 1.24 11.62 22.50
N HIS A 365 1.09 12.01 23.77
CA HIS A 365 -0.18 12.31 24.41
C HIS A 365 -0.33 13.81 24.69
N HIS A 366 -1.53 14.34 24.48
CA HIS A 366 -1.89 15.73 24.79
C HIS A 366 -2.29 15.87 26.25
N LEU A 367 -1.66 16.79 26.98
CA LEU A 367 -2.00 17.06 28.39
C LEU A 367 -3.32 17.81 28.58
N LYS A 368 -3.72 18.58 27.57
CA LYS A 368 -5.02 19.27 27.52
C LYS A 368 -5.92 18.54 26.53
N GLU A 369 -7.11 18.15 26.97
CA GLU A 369 -8.10 17.53 26.08
C GLU A 369 -8.75 18.59 25.19
N LEU A 370 -8.42 18.56 23.91
CA LEU A 370 -8.90 19.54 22.91
C LEU A 370 -10.41 19.49 22.70
N SER A 371 -11.09 18.42 23.13
CA SER A 371 -12.56 18.35 23.17
C SER A 371 -13.23 19.37 24.10
N THR A 372 -12.45 20.05 24.96
CA THR A 372 -12.96 21.12 25.86
C THR A 372 -12.67 22.53 25.35
N VAL A 373 -11.89 22.69 24.27
CA VAL A 373 -11.49 23.99 23.73
C VAL A 373 -12.15 24.15 22.35
N GLY A 374 -13.35 24.72 22.31
CA GLY A 374 -14.15 24.90 21.10
C GLY A 374 -13.64 25.94 20.09
N THR A 375 -12.33 26.23 20.08
CA THR A 375 -11.68 27.24 19.24
C THR A 375 -10.26 26.81 18.88
N GLU A 376 -9.80 27.16 17.68
CA GLU A 376 -8.43 26.94 17.18
C GLU A 376 -7.39 27.24 18.28
N TYR A 377 -6.65 26.22 18.74
CA TYR A 377 -5.63 26.32 19.78
C TYR A 377 -4.23 26.15 19.17
N VAL A 378 -3.33 27.09 19.45
CA VAL A 378 -1.92 26.95 19.08
C VAL A 378 -1.28 25.98 20.05
N ILE A 379 -0.95 24.79 19.57
CA ILE A 379 -0.28 23.76 20.37
C ILE A 379 1.18 24.11 20.62
N ASP A 380 1.59 24.09 21.89
CA ASP A 380 3.00 24.13 22.27
C ASP A 380 3.54 22.69 22.37
N PRO A 381 4.47 22.28 21.49
CA PRO A 381 5.02 20.92 21.47
C PRO A 381 5.74 20.50 22.76
N VAL A 382 6.23 21.45 23.54
CA VAL A 382 6.97 21.18 24.78
C VAL A 382 6.00 21.21 25.96
N GLU A 383 5.09 22.17 26.01
CA GLU A 383 4.17 22.31 27.15
C GLU A 383 2.99 21.33 27.06
N ASP A 384 2.41 21.13 25.88
CA ASP A 384 1.14 20.42 25.75
C ASP A 384 1.27 18.94 25.41
N LEU A 385 2.46 18.45 25.07
CA LEU A 385 2.69 17.08 24.60
C LEU A 385 3.68 16.31 25.47
N ARG A 386 3.46 14.99 25.64
CA ARG A 386 4.43 14.10 26.31
C ARG A 386 4.56 12.74 25.62
N PRO A 387 5.78 12.18 25.49
CA PRO A 387 5.96 10.83 24.97
C PRO A 387 5.47 9.77 25.99
N VAL A 388 4.67 8.82 25.52
CA VAL A 388 4.12 7.73 26.34
C VAL A 388 4.15 6.42 25.54
N CYS A 389 4.35 5.28 26.20
CA CYS A 389 4.25 3.98 25.54
C CYS A 389 2.78 3.64 25.22
N PRO A 390 2.50 2.76 24.24
CA PRO A 390 1.14 2.36 23.89
C PRO A 390 0.30 1.90 25.09
N ASN A 391 0.88 1.13 26.00
CA ASN A 391 0.20 0.63 27.19
C ASN A 391 -0.22 1.77 28.14
N CYS A 392 0.70 2.69 28.44
CA CYS A 392 0.38 3.86 29.28
C CYS A 392 -0.60 4.80 28.59
N HIS A 393 -0.48 4.96 27.27
CA HIS A 393 -1.40 5.78 26.49
C HIS A 393 -2.83 5.26 26.55
N ALA A 394 -3.02 3.95 26.40
CA ALA A 394 -4.32 3.30 26.58
C ALA A 394 -4.88 3.54 28.00
N MET A 395 -4.04 3.44 29.04
CA MET A 395 -4.48 3.67 30.42
C MET A 395 -4.89 5.11 30.68
N LEU A 396 -4.22 6.10 30.09
CA LEU A 396 -4.62 7.52 30.22
C LEU A 396 -6.06 7.73 29.74
N HIS A 397 -6.44 7.09 28.64
CA HIS A 397 -7.75 7.25 28.00
C HIS A 397 -8.83 6.26 28.46
N LYS A 398 -8.60 5.47 29.52
CA LYS A 398 -9.66 4.62 30.13
C LYS A 398 -10.80 5.41 30.77
N ARG A 399 -10.67 6.74 30.89
CA ARG A 399 -11.73 7.66 31.34
C ARG A 399 -11.73 8.91 30.48
N LYS A 400 -12.86 9.61 30.44
CA LYS A 400 -12.98 10.99 29.97
C LYS A 400 -13.45 11.90 31.13
N PRO A 401 -12.73 12.99 31.47
CA PRO A 401 -11.42 13.33 30.96
C PRO A 401 -10.35 12.31 31.38
N ALA A 402 -9.30 12.20 30.57
CA ALA A 402 -8.16 11.32 30.72
C ALA A 402 -7.52 11.45 32.09
N TYR A 403 -6.90 10.37 32.56
CA TYR A 403 -6.10 10.42 33.77
C TYR A 403 -4.88 11.32 33.57
N SER A 404 -4.41 11.96 34.64
CA SER A 404 -3.15 12.69 34.59
C SER A 404 -1.96 11.73 34.59
N ILE A 405 -0.87 12.15 33.95
CA ILE A 405 0.41 11.42 33.98
C ILE A 405 0.85 11.14 35.42
N ASN A 406 0.73 12.13 36.30
CA ASN A 406 1.11 11.99 37.72
C ASN A 406 0.25 10.95 38.45
N PHE A 407 -1.02 10.82 38.10
CA PHE A 407 -1.89 9.79 38.67
C PHE A 407 -1.39 8.39 38.27
N LEU A 408 -1.14 8.14 36.99
CA LEU A 408 -0.65 6.82 36.56
C LEU A 408 0.75 6.50 37.11
N LYS A 409 1.65 7.49 37.20
CA LYS A 409 2.93 7.33 37.89
C LYS A 409 2.76 6.84 39.32
N LYS A 410 1.83 7.45 40.07
CA LYS A 410 1.55 7.06 41.45
C LYS A 410 1.02 5.63 41.53
N VAL A 411 0.08 5.26 40.66
CA VAL A 411 -0.47 3.89 40.59
C VAL A 411 0.64 2.86 40.32
N LEU A 412 1.53 3.12 39.36
CA LEU A 412 2.64 2.22 39.05
C LEU A 412 3.61 2.09 40.23
N LYS A 413 3.95 3.20 40.89
CA LYS A 413 4.83 3.23 42.06
C LYS A 413 4.23 2.45 43.24
N GLU A 414 2.95 2.61 43.52
CA GLU A 414 2.24 1.88 44.59
C GLU A 414 2.17 0.37 44.33
N LYS A 415 2.16 -0.04 43.06
CA LYS A 415 2.16 -1.45 42.64
C LYS A 415 3.56 -2.05 42.49
N GLY A 416 4.60 -1.31 42.85
CA GLY A 416 5.99 -1.79 42.81
C GLY A 416 6.56 -1.96 41.40
N PHE A 417 5.97 -1.30 40.40
CA PHE A 417 6.53 -1.27 39.05
C PHE A 417 7.73 -0.31 39.04
N ASN A 418 8.92 -0.86 39.29
CA ASN A 418 10.19 -0.16 39.09
C ASN A 418 10.86 -0.76 37.84
N LYS A 419 11.31 0.09 36.93
CA LYS A 419 12.12 -0.31 35.77
C LYS A 419 13.48 -0.81 36.22
#